data_AF-Q0VQ02-F1
#
_entry.id   AF-Q0VQ02-F1
#
_cell.length_a   1.000
_cell.length_b   1.000
_cell.length_c   1.000
_cell.angle_alpha   90.00
_cell.angle_beta   90.00
_cell.angle_gamma   90.00
#
_symmetry.space_group_name_H-M   'P 1'
#
loop_
_entity.id
_entity.type
_entity.pdbx_description
1 polymer ?
#
loop_
_entity_poly.entity_id
_entity_poly.type
_entity_poly.pdbx_seq_one_letter_code
_entity_poly.pdbx_strand_id
1 'polypeptide(L)' 'MLLTGAAFGQATTLWLTPPCLAMLRLCPNQTLAQLAEFGVRCVVDSDEDCPVPADALCADELLSLRTQCHQILVF' A
#
# COMPACT_ATOMS: atom_id res chain seq x y z
N MET A 1 12.05 1.76 3.89
CA MET A 1 12.55 1.69 2.48
C MET A 1 11.48 1.93 1.42
N LEU A 2 10.21 2.18 1.79
CA LEU A 2 9.16 2.59 0.83
C LEU A 2 9.49 3.92 0.14
N LEU A 3 9.76 4.95 0.95
CA LEU A 3 10.07 6.29 0.43
C LEU A 3 11.38 6.36 -0.36
N THR A 4 12.36 5.48 -0.07
CA THR A 4 13.60 5.43 -0.84
C THR A 4 13.37 4.88 -2.25
N GLY A 5 12.57 3.82 -2.41
CA GLY A 5 12.24 3.30 -3.75
C GLY A 5 11.51 4.34 -4.60
N ALA A 6 10.52 5.01 -4.01
CA ALA A 6 9.77 6.06 -4.69
C ALA A 6 10.65 7.28 -5.04
N ALA A 7 11.56 7.68 -4.16
CA ALA A 7 12.51 8.77 -4.42
C ALA A 7 13.49 8.47 -5.58
N PHE A 8 13.77 7.20 -5.88
CA PHE A 8 14.54 6.78 -7.06
C PHE A 8 13.69 6.63 -8.33
N GLY A 9 12.43 7.06 -8.31
CA GLY A 9 11.50 6.98 -9.44
C GLY A 9 11.01 5.56 -9.72
N GLN A 10 11.18 4.62 -8.79
CA GLN A 10 10.67 3.26 -8.95
C GLN A 10 9.17 3.21 -8.61
N ALA A 11 8.40 2.53 -9.46
CA ALA A 11 7.00 2.25 -9.19
C ALA A 11 6.88 1.44 -7.89
N THR A 12 6.44 2.09 -6.82
CA THR A 12 6.42 1.53 -5.47
C THR A 12 4.96 1.36 -5.04
N THR A 13 4.58 0.12 -4.69
CA THR A 13 3.24 -0.19 -4.22
C THR A 13 3.30 -0.72 -2.79
N LEU A 14 2.48 -0.16 -1.90
CA LEU A 14 2.25 -0.63 -0.54
C LEU A 14 0.93 -1.40 -0.49
N TRP A 15 1.00 -2.68 -0.17
CA TRP A 15 -0.18 -3.49 0.08
C TRP A 15 -0.48 -3.53 1.59
N LEU A 16 -1.63 -2.99 1.98
CA LEU A 16 -2.12 -2.97 3.35
C LEU A 16 -3.06 -4.15 3.58
N THR A 17 -2.57 -5.14 4.33
CA THR A 17 -3.36 -6.32 4.70
C THR A 17 -4.40 -5.98 5.78
N PRO A 18 -5.44 -6.81 5.96
CA PRO A 18 -6.52 -6.54 6.92
C PRO A 18 -6.03 -6.28 8.37
N PRO A 19 -5.04 -7.03 8.92
CA PRO A 19 -4.49 -6.71 10.25
C PRO A 19 -3.83 -5.34 10.33
N CYS A 20 -3.13 -4.90 9.26
CA CYS A 20 -2.51 -3.58 9.20
C CYS A 20 -3.57 -2.47 9.16
N LEU A 21 -4.65 -2.66 8.40
CA LEU A 21 -5.76 -1.71 8.35
C LEU A 21 -6.45 -1.58 9.72
N ALA A 22 -6.68 -2.70 10.40
CA ALA A 22 -7.23 -2.68 11.76
C ALA A 22 -6.34 -1.91 12.73
N MET A 23 -5.01 -2.10 12.67
CA MET A 23 -4.06 -1.35 13.49
C MET A 23 -4.06 0.15 13.13
N LEU A 24 -4.11 0.50 11.85
CA LEU A 24 -4.12 1.90 11.40
C LEU A 24 -5.36 2.66 11.85
N ARG A 25 -6.51 1.98 11.94
CA ARG A 25 -7.74 2.56 12.49
C ARG A 25 -7.59 2.90 13.99
N LEU A 26 -6.83 2.10 14.75
CA LEU A 26 -6.57 2.33 16.17
C LEU A 26 -5.48 3.38 16.42
N CYS A 27 -4.49 3.47 15.52
CA CYS A 27 -3.36 4.37 15.61
C CYS A 27 -3.15 5.07 14.26
N PRO A 28 -3.92 6.13 13.98
CA PRO A 28 -3.83 6.83 12.71
C PRO A 28 -2.44 7.44 12.53
N ASN A 29 -1.90 7.34 11.32
CA ASN A 29 -0.57 7.81 11.00
C ASN A 29 -0.63 8.76 9.80
N GLN A 30 -0.35 10.04 10.04
CA GLN A 30 -0.41 11.08 9.00
C GLN A 30 0.61 10.86 7.88
N THR A 31 1.77 10.29 8.19
CA THR A 31 2.80 9.99 7.18
C THR A 31 2.29 8.98 6.15
N LEU A 32 1.49 8.00 6.58
CA LEU A 32 0.90 7.02 5.66
C LEU A 32 -0.17 7.63 4.76
N ALA A 33 -0.93 8.62 5.25
CA ALA A 33 -1.91 9.35 4.45
C ALA A 33 -1.25 10.17 3.31
N GLN A 34 0.00 10.59 3.49
CA GLN A 34 0.76 11.37 2.51
C GLN A 34 1.55 10.53 1.50
N LEU A 35 1.52 9.19 1.60
CA LEU A 35 2.32 8.32 0.74
C LEU A 35 2.07 8.52 -0.76
N ALA A 36 0.84 8.85 -1.15
CA ALA A 36 0.48 9.17 -2.52
C ALA A 36 1.25 10.39 -3.06
N GLU A 37 1.52 11.40 -2.22
CA GLU A 37 2.29 12.59 -2.59
C GLU A 37 3.75 12.25 -2.89
N PHE A 38 4.27 11.17 -2.29
CA PHE A 38 5.60 10.64 -2.55
C PHE A 38 5.63 9.64 -3.73
N GLY A 39 4.52 9.47 -4.46
CA GLY A 39 4.44 8.55 -5.59
C GLY A 39 4.32 7.07 -5.20
N VAL A 40 3.96 6.78 -3.94
CA VAL A 40 3.68 5.42 -3.48
C VAL A 40 2.19 5.13 -3.68
N ARG A 41 1.88 4.07 -4.43
CA ARG A 41 0.52 3.57 -4.59
C ARG A 41 0.14 2.68 -3.41
N CYS A 42 -0.95 2.96 -2.72
CA CYS A 42 -1.47 2.09 -1.67
C CYS A 42 -2.60 1.21 -2.21
N VAL A 43 -2.63 -0.07 -1.83
CA VAL A 43 -3.68 -1.02 -2.24
C VAL A 43 -4.18 -1.84 -1.05
N VAL A 44 -5.45 -2.24 -1.08
CA VAL A 44 -6.14 -3.01 -0.04
C VAL A 44 -6.95 -4.17 -0.65
N ASP A 45 -7.24 -5.19 0.16
CA ASP A 45 -7.97 -6.41 -0.28
C ASP A 45 -9.45 -6.18 -0.57
N SER A 46 -10.03 -5.11 -0.03
CA SER A 46 -11.46 -4.86 -0.08
C SER A 46 -11.75 -3.37 0.11
N ASP A 47 -12.90 -2.91 -0.39
CA ASP A 47 -13.40 -1.53 -0.31
C ASP A 47 -13.90 -1.18 1.11
N GLU A 48 -13.09 -1.55 2.09
CA GLU A 48 -13.27 -1.26 3.50
C GLU A 48 -12.81 0.18 3.78
N ASP A 49 -13.45 0.84 4.74
CA ASP A 49 -13.13 2.22 5.12
C ASP A 49 -11.64 2.34 5.51
N CYS A 50 -10.83 2.84 4.58
CA CYS A 50 -9.39 2.86 4.66
C CYS A 50 -8.94 4.25 5.15
N PRO A 51 -8.16 4.34 6.24
CA PRO A 51 -7.71 5.63 6.77
C PRO A 51 -6.67 6.33 5.87
N VAL A 52 -6.27 5.71 4.77
CA VAL A 52 -5.33 6.26 3.78
C VAL A 52 -5.92 6.12 2.37
N PRO A 53 -5.58 7.01 1.44
CA PRO A 53 -6.01 6.88 0.05
C PRO A 53 -5.39 5.61 -0.57
N ALA A 54 -6.22 4.60 -0.78
CA ALA A 54 -5.81 3.30 -1.30
C ALA A 54 -6.82 2.76 -2.31
N ASP A 55 -6.34 2.02 -3.30
CA ASP A 55 -7.18 1.32 -4.27
C ASP A 55 -7.60 -0.05 -3.70
N ALA A 56 -8.89 -0.35 -3.73
CA ALA A 56 -9.37 -1.70 -3.47
C ALA A 56 -9.11 -2.61 -4.68
N LEU A 57 -8.36 -3.69 -4.45
CA LEU A 57 -8.05 -4.71 -5.47
C LEU A 57 -8.61 -6.06 -5.04
N CYS A 58 -9.21 -6.78 -5.98
CA CYS A 58 -9.66 -8.14 -5.73
C CYS A 58 -8.50 -9.14 -5.71
N ALA A 59 -8.77 -10.37 -5.27
CA ALA A 59 -7.75 -11.41 -5.11
C ALA A 59 -6.94 -11.67 -6.40
N ASP A 60 -7.59 -11.68 -7.56
CA ASP A 60 -6.93 -11.90 -8.85
C ASP A 60 -6.01 -10.73 -9.23
N GLU A 61 -6.42 -9.49 -8.94
CA GLU A 61 -5.62 -8.29 -9.18
C GLU A 61 -4.40 -8.23 -8.26
N LEU A 62 -4.55 -8.63 -6.99
CA LEU A 62 -3.44 -8.73 -6.04
C LEU A 62 -2.44 -9.81 -6.44
N LEU A 63 -2.93 -10.97 -6.92
CA LEU A 63 -2.08 -12.02 -7.45
C LEU A 63 -1.31 -11.52 -8.69
N SER A 64 -1.99 -10.86 -9.61
CA SER A 64 -1.36 -10.25 -10.79
C SER A 64 -0.30 -9.22 -10.40
N LEU A 65 -0.63 -8.31 -9.48
CA LEU A 65 0.31 -7.31 -8.95
C LEU A 65 1.56 -7.98 -8.37
N ARG A 66 1.38 -9.02 -7.54
CA ARG A 66 2.47 -9.79 -6.95
C ARG A 66 3.40 -10.39 -8.00
N THR A 67 2.86 -10.89 -9.11
CA THR A 67 3.68 -11.48 -10.19
C THR A 67 4.45 -10.46 -11.01
N GLN A 68 4.00 -9.21 -11.05
CA GLN A 68 4.62 -8.12 -11.81
C GLN A 68 5.72 -7.39 -11.02
N CYS A 69 5.71 -7.53 -9.68
CA CYS A 69 6.72 -6.94 -8.82
C CYS A 69 8.09 -7.62 -9.02
N HIS A 70 9.11 -6.80 -9.32
CA HIS A 70 10.50 -7.28 -9.41
C HIS A 70 11.08 -7.63 -8.04
N GLN A 71 10.55 -7.02 -6.98
CA GLN A 71 10.94 -7.24 -5.60
C GLN A 71 9.73 -7.08 -4.69
N ILE A 72 9.62 -7.97 -3.70
CA ILE A 72 8.56 -7.92 -2.68
C ILE A 72 9.26 -7.87 -1.32
N LEU A 73 8.85 -6.90 -0.50
CA LEU A 73 9.32 -6.75 0.88
C LEU A 73 8.11 -6.92 1.81
N VAL A 74 8.27 -7.75 2.84
CA VAL A 74 7.25 -8.01 3.86
C VAL A 74 7.79 -7.51 5.20
N PHE A 75 6.96 -6.76 5.94
CA PHE A 75 7.30 -6.11 7.20
C PHE A 75 6.34 -6.54 8.30
#